data_AF-A0A538B0S2-F1
#
_entry.id   AF-A0A538B0S2-F1
#
_cell.length_a   1.000
_cell.length_b   1.000
_cell.length_c   1.000
_cell.angle_alpha   90.00
_cell.angle_beta   90.00
_cell.angle_gamma   90.00
#
_symmetry.space_group_name_H-M   'P 1'
#
loop_
_entity.id
_entity.type
_entity.pdbx_description
1 polymer ?
#
loop_
_entity_poly.entity_id
_entity_poly.type
_entity_poly.pdbx_seq_one_letter_code
_entity_poly.pdbx_strand_id
1 'polypeptide(L)'
;MVRLRCKPCLGPAPAGREKALSRLNQAAIPSAGECGAKDQVSQAGTPSPGADDRRSDEGGWMDLVLKGRGVRITARVRASAEHKLAKIGRVDPRVTRLEVEVTRETNPRITESHRVEVACSTARHVFRASAGGSDVDSALDKVIDRLESQLASYRSKLRRRRQPPAL
;
A
#
# COMPACT_ATOMS: atom_id res chain seq x y z
N MET A 1 -16.29 8.56 4.99
CA MET A 1 -15.95 7.31 4.28
C MET A 1 -15.30 7.67 2.97
N VAL A 2 -14.18 7.04 2.63
CA VAL A 2 -13.43 7.27 1.39
C VAL A 2 -13.28 5.92 0.70
N ARG A 3 -13.71 5.83 -0.56
CA ARG A 3 -13.50 4.65 -1.38
C ARG A 3 -12.31 4.90 -2.29
N LEU A 4 -11.31 4.08 -2.14
CA LEU A 4 -10.11 4.04 -2.93
C LEU A 4 -10.20 2.79 -3.77
N ARG A 5 -10.04 3.01 -5.05
CA ARG A 5 -9.66 1.92 -5.90
C ARG A 5 -8.13 1.81 -5.69
N CYS A 6 -7.60 0.65 -5.29
CA CYS A 6 -6.16 0.38 -5.29
C CYS A 6 -5.82 -0.77 -6.26
N LYS A 7 -4.76 -0.61 -7.06
CA LYS A 7 -4.19 -1.76 -7.78
C LYS A 7 -3.44 -2.64 -6.76
N PRO A 8 -3.55 -3.98 -6.83
CA PRO A 8 -2.58 -4.82 -6.16
C PRO A 8 -1.20 -4.45 -6.70
N CYS A 9 -0.23 -4.19 -5.82
CA CYS A 9 1.13 -3.88 -6.25
C CYS A 9 1.76 -5.13 -6.92
N LEU A 10 1.44 -5.41 -8.19
CA LEU A 10 2.21 -6.30 -9.07
C LEU A 10 3.43 -5.53 -9.57
N GLY A 11 4.39 -5.33 -8.68
CA GLY A 11 5.69 -4.73 -8.99
C GLY A 11 6.73 -5.29 -8.03
N PRO A 12 8.04 -5.21 -8.34
CA PRO A 12 9.08 -5.79 -7.50
C PRO A 12 9.00 -5.22 -6.06
N ALA A 13 9.37 -6.06 -5.09
CA ALA A 13 9.38 -5.69 -3.68
C ALA A 13 10.23 -4.42 -3.45
N PRO A 14 9.78 -3.46 -2.62
CA PRO A 14 10.70 -2.43 -2.16
C PRO A 14 11.79 -3.12 -1.34
N ALA A 15 13.01 -3.08 -1.87
CA ALA A 15 14.20 -3.45 -1.12
C ALA A 15 14.33 -2.51 0.09
N GLY A 16 14.70 -3.08 1.23
CA GLY A 16 15.42 -2.34 2.26
C GLY A 16 14.56 -1.57 3.25
N ARG A 17 14.59 -2.05 4.49
CA ARG A 17 14.41 -1.26 5.72
C ARG A 17 15.30 0.00 5.68
N GLU A 18 14.84 1.09 6.30
CA GLU A 18 15.77 2.05 6.90
C GLU A 18 15.23 2.59 8.24
N LYS A 19 15.84 2.09 9.33
CA LYS A 19 16.04 2.78 10.59
C LYS A 19 17.46 3.34 10.55
N ALA A 20 17.62 4.67 10.55
CA ALA A 20 18.78 5.42 11.05
C ALA A 20 18.49 6.92 10.80
N LEU A 21 18.09 7.72 11.79
CA LEU A 21 18.97 8.50 12.67
C LEU A 21 20.22 9.07 11.98
N SER A 22 20.20 10.39 11.81
CA SER A 22 21.31 11.36 11.97
C SER A 22 22.57 11.20 11.11
N ARG A 23 22.81 12.16 10.21
CA ARG A 23 23.96 13.11 10.25
C ARG A 23 24.07 13.91 8.95
N LEU A 24 24.48 15.18 9.13
CA LEU A 24 25.18 16.11 8.23
C LEU A 24 25.38 15.65 6.77
N ASN A 25 25.02 16.51 5.80
CA ASN A 25 26.03 17.39 5.22
C ASN A 25 25.42 18.49 4.34
N GLN A 26 25.92 19.71 4.54
CA GLN A 26 25.63 20.91 3.78
C GLN A 26 26.78 21.10 2.78
N ALA A 27 26.48 21.16 1.48
CA ALA A 27 27.41 21.59 0.43
C ALA A 27 26.56 22.12 -0.73
N ALA A 28 26.51 23.43 -0.95
CA ALA A 28 27.46 24.26 -1.72
C ALA A 28 26.95 24.45 -3.16
N ILE A 29 26.55 25.68 -3.46
CA ILE A 29 26.12 26.16 -4.78
C ILE A 29 27.31 26.91 -5.40
N PRO A 30 27.77 26.55 -6.61
CA PRO A 30 28.53 27.46 -7.44
C PRO A 30 27.67 28.04 -8.58
N SER A 31 27.74 29.37 -8.66
CA SER A 31 27.22 30.22 -9.73
C SER A 31 28.25 30.36 -10.84
N ALA A 32 27.83 30.15 -12.08
CA ALA A 32 28.39 30.72 -13.33
C ALA A 32 27.24 30.58 -14.36
N GLY A 33 26.79 31.61 -15.08
CA GLY A 33 27.53 32.58 -15.87
C GLY A 33 27.13 32.36 -17.33
N GLU A 34 26.38 33.31 -17.89
CA GLU A 34 25.75 33.25 -19.23
C GLU A 34 26.75 33.26 -20.40
N CYS A 35 26.29 32.78 -21.57
CA CYS A 35 26.14 33.51 -22.85
C CYS A 35 26.54 32.70 -24.08
N GLY A 36 25.62 32.61 -25.06
CA GLY A 36 25.97 32.84 -26.45
C GLY A 36 25.72 31.72 -27.47
N ALA A 37 24.64 31.91 -28.24
CA ALA A 37 24.57 31.82 -29.70
C ALA A 37 24.21 30.48 -30.41
N LYS A 38 23.04 30.55 -31.06
CA LYS A 38 22.71 30.24 -32.48
C LYS A 38 23.11 28.87 -33.04
N ASP A 39 22.14 28.11 -33.54
CA ASP A 39 21.92 27.98 -34.99
C ASP A 39 20.65 27.19 -35.30
N GLN A 40 20.02 27.56 -36.42
CA GLN A 40 18.82 26.95 -36.95
C GLN A 40 19.19 25.79 -37.87
N VAL A 41 18.53 24.64 -37.73
CA VAL A 41 18.23 23.79 -38.89
C VAL A 41 17.04 22.88 -38.60
N SER A 42 16.06 22.98 -39.47
CA SER A 42 14.93 22.08 -39.58
C SER A 42 15.39 20.75 -40.16
N GLN A 43 15.08 19.62 -39.53
CA GLN A 43 14.75 18.39 -40.27
C GLN A 43 13.68 17.58 -39.52
N ALA A 44 12.62 17.29 -40.28
CA ALA A 44 11.53 16.40 -39.94
C ALA A 44 12.02 14.95 -39.81
N GLY A 45 11.36 14.21 -38.92
CA GLY A 45 11.54 12.78 -38.78
C GLY A 45 11.11 12.30 -37.40
N THR A 46 9.86 12.54 -37.00
CA THR A 46 9.31 11.82 -35.84
C THR A 46 8.92 10.42 -36.32
N PRO A 47 9.56 9.34 -35.84
CA PRO A 47 9.03 8.01 -36.06
C PRO A 47 7.70 7.92 -35.32
N SER A 48 6.64 7.53 -36.03
CA SER A 48 5.40 7.10 -35.40
C SER A 48 5.66 5.80 -34.65
N PRO A 49 5.48 5.72 -33.32
CA PRO A 49 5.31 4.44 -32.66
C PRO A 49 3.83 4.08 -32.79
N GLY A 50 3.47 3.51 -33.93
CA GLY A 50 2.30 2.65 -34.03
C GLY A 50 2.70 1.25 -33.61
N ALA A 51 2.53 0.91 -32.34
CA ALA A 51 2.48 -0.48 -31.90
C ALA A 51 1.81 -0.57 -30.51
N ASP A 52 0.60 -1.13 -30.53
CA ASP A 52 0.03 -1.95 -29.46
C ASP A 52 -0.01 -1.39 -28.02
N ASP A 53 -1.10 -0.69 -27.67
CA ASP A 53 -1.61 -0.78 -26.29
C ASP A 53 -3.13 -1.01 -26.33
N ARG A 54 -3.52 -2.16 -26.88
CA ARG A 54 -4.84 -2.76 -26.60
C ARG A 54 -4.73 -3.85 -25.55
N ARG A 55 -3.95 -3.61 -24.49
CA ARG A 55 -3.96 -4.49 -23.31
C ARG A 55 -3.43 -3.85 -22.03
N SER A 56 -3.75 -2.59 -21.75
CA SER A 56 -3.56 -2.05 -20.40
C SER A 56 -4.57 -2.68 -19.41
N ASP A 57 -4.13 -3.77 -18.78
CA ASP A 57 -4.33 -3.98 -17.34
C ASP A 57 -5.77 -4.31 -16.88
N GLU A 58 -6.33 -5.46 -17.29
CA GLU A 58 -7.31 -6.17 -16.45
C GLU A 58 -6.60 -6.88 -15.26
N GLY A 59 -5.71 -6.14 -14.59
CA GLY A 59 -5.14 -6.52 -13.31
C GLY A 59 -6.22 -6.36 -12.26
N GLY A 60 -6.74 -7.49 -11.76
CA GLY A 60 -7.86 -7.54 -10.81
C GLY A 60 -7.78 -6.45 -9.73
N TRP A 61 -8.68 -5.49 -9.81
CA TRP A 61 -8.67 -4.30 -8.98
C TRP A 61 -9.11 -4.62 -7.54
N MET A 62 -8.39 -4.12 -6.54
CA MET A 62 -8.77 -4.26 -5.12
C MET A 62 -9.53 -3.03 -4.63
N ASP A 63 -10.72 -3.24 -4.08
CA ASP A 63 -11.54 -2.17 -3.52
C ASP A 63 -11.12 -1.86 -2.09
N LEU A 64 -10.52 -0.70 -1.85
CA LEU A 64 -10.09 -0.23 -0.54
C LEU A 64 -11.09 0.82 -0.01
N VAL A 65 -11.74 0.53 1.11
CA VAL A 65 -12.66 1.45 1.77
C VAL A 65 -12.05 1.92 3.07
N LEU A 66 -11.78 3.21 3.19
CA LEU A 66 -11.22 3.85 4.38
C LEU A 66 -12.31 4.65 5.10
N LYS A 67 -12.63 4.25 6.32
CA LYS A 67 -13.60 4.90 7.21
C LYS A 67 -12.86 5.50 8.40
N GLY A 68 -13.26 6.70 8.79
CA GLY A 68 -12.76 7.36 9.99
C GLY A 68 -13.92 7.63 10.94
N ARG A 69 -13.81 7.19 12.19
CA ARG A 69 -14.78 7.41 13.26
C ARG A 69 -14.11 8.26 14.35
N GLY A 70 -14.46 9.54 14.39
CA GLY A 70 -13.80 10.52 15.27
C GLY A 70 -12.38 10.91 14.84
N VAL A 71 -11.95 10.52 13.63
CA VAL A 71 -10.63 10.85 13.06
C VAL A 71 -10.79 11.48 11.69
N ARG A 72 -10.06 12.57 11.44
CA ARG A 72 -9.92 13.17 10.11
C ARG A 72 -8.95 12.32 9.28
N ILE A 73 -9.43 11.79 8.16
CA ILE A 73 -8.59 11.08 7.20
C ILE A 73 -7.83 12.10 6.36
N THR A 74 -6.56 12.31 6.68
CA THR A 74 -5.67 13.20 5.93
C THR A 74 -5.13 12.52 4.66
N ALA A 75 -4.60 13.32 3.73
CA ALA A 75 -3.94 12.79 2.52
C ALA A 75 -2.77 11.84 2.87
N ARG A 76 -2.02 12.15 3.93
CA ARG A 76 -0.93 11.31 4.43
C ARG A 76 -1.43 9.92 4.85
N VAL A 77 -2.51 9.85 5.63
CA VAL A 77 -3.09 8.57 6.09
C VAL A 77 -3.59 7.75 4.90
N ARG A 78 -4.20 8.41 3.91
CA ARG A 78 -4.65 7.77 2.67
C ARG A 78 -3.48 7.14 1.91
N ALA A 79 -2.41 7.89 1.67
CA ALA A 79 -1.24 7.41 0.95
C ALA A 79 -0.53 6.26 1.70
N SER A 80 -0.37 6.38 3.02
CA SER A 80 0.16 5.29 3.86
C SER A 80 -0.71 4.04 3.80
N ALA A 81 -2.04 4.18 3.89
CA ALA A 81 -2.97 3.06 3.82
C ALA A 81 -2.91 2.35 2.47
N GLU A 82 -2.93 3.09 1.38
CA GLU A 82 -2.82 2.56 0.03
C GLU A 82 -1.50 1.79 -0.16
N HIS A 83 -0.37 2.41 0.18
CA HIS A 83 0.95 1.78 0.04
C HIS A 83 1.08 0.50 0.87
N LYS A 84 0.65 0.54 2.14
CA LYS A 84 0.81 -0.61 3.05
C LYS A 84 -0.17 -1.73 2.73
N LEU A 85 -1.43 -1.43 2.41
CA LEU A 85 -2.45 -2.45 2.14
C LEU A 85 -2.27 -3.09 0.76
N ALA A 86 -1.60 -2.43 -0.17
CA ALA A 86 -1.24 -3.06 -1.43
C ALA A 86 -0.30 -4.27 -1.28
N LYS A 87 0.39 -4.42 -0.12
CA LYS A 87 1.16 -5.63 0.23
C LYS A 87 0.26 -6.85 0.43
N ILE A 88 -0.95 -6.67 0.97
CA ILE A 88 -1.91 -7.76 1.18
C ILE A 88 -2.28 -8.43 -0.13
N GLY A 89 -2.40 -7.64 -1.21
CA GLY A 89 -2.68 -8.18 -2.53
C GLY A 89 -1.60 -9.11 -3.08
N ARG A 90 -0.35 -8.97 -2.63
CA ARG A 90 0.75 -9.89 -2.97
C ARG A 90 0.65 -11.21 -2.22
N VAL A 91 0.21 -11.18 -0.96
CA VAL A 91 0.09 -12.37 -0.11
C VAL A 91 -1.06 -13.25 -0.56
N ASP A 92 -2.22 -12.64 -0.84
CA ASP A 92 -3.37 -13.37 -1.37
C ASP A 92 -4.09 -12.59 -2.49
N PRO A 93 -4.00 -13.06 -3.75
CA PRO A 93 -4.63 -12.39 -4.89
C PRO A 93 -6.16 -12.60 -4.94
N ARG A 94 -6.76 -13.37 -4.02
CA ARG A 94 -8.22 -13.60 -3.99
C ARG A 94 -8.95 -12.52 -3.18
N VAL A 95 -8.21 -11.59 -2.60
CA VAL A 95 -8.76 -10.47 -1.85
C VAL A 95 -9.42 -9.51 -2.84
N THR A 96 -10.71 -9.28 -2.66
CA THR A 96 -11.51 -8.44 -3.56
C THR A 96 -11.75 -7.06 -2.95
N ARG A 97 -11.96 -7.01 -1.62
CA ARG A 97 -12.27 -5.76 -0.93
C ARG A 97 -11.69 -5.73 0.48
N LEU A 98 -11.03 -4.63 0.80
CA LEU A 98 -10.57 -4.28 2.14
C LEU A 98 -11.36 -3.10 2.67
N GLU A 99 -11.90 -3.25 3.86
CA GLU A 99 -12.54 -2.19 4.60
C GLU A 99 -11.74 -1.91 5.86
N VAL A 100 -11.38 -0.65 6.05
CA VAL A 100 -10.51 -0.18 7.13
C VAL A 100 -11.27 0.89 7.89
N GLU A 101 -11.52 0.65 9.17
CA GLU A 101 -12.14 1.61 10.08
C GLU A 101 -11.11 2.10 11.09
N VAL A 102 -10.84 3.40 11.07
CA VAL A 102 -9.94 4.07 12.00
C VAL A 102 -10.78 4.78 13.05
N THR A 103 -10.65 4.37 14.31
CA THR A 103 -11.31 4.97 15.46
C THR A 103 -10.28 5.60 16.39
N ARG A 104 -10.58 6.79 16.92
CA ARG A 104 -9.79 7.40 18.00
C ARG A 104 -10.59 7.38 19.28
N GLU A 105 -10.08 6.64 20.27
CA GLU A 105 -10.65 6.59 21.60
C GLU A 105 -10.02 7.70 22.45
N THR A 106 -10.86 8.62 22.94
CA THR A 106 -10.43 9.76 23.77
C THR A 106 -10.56 9.42 25.26
N ASN A 107 -10.15 8.21 25.64
CA ASN A 107 -10.15 7.79 27.04
C ASN A 107 -8.70 7.80 27.56
N PRO A 108 -8.34 8.65 28.53
CA PRO A 108 -6.96 8.78 29.02
C PRO A 108 -6.42 7.51 29.71
N ARG A 109 -7.28 6.55 30.05
CA ARG A 109 -6.85 5.25 30.60
C ARG A 109 -6.32 4.29 29.53
N ILE A 110 -6.51 4.59 28.25
CA ILE A 110 -6.09 3.73 27.14
C ILE A 110 -4.78 4.27 26.56
N THR A 111 -3.70 3.51 26.70
CA THR A 111 -2.37 3.86 26.18
C THR A 111 -2.33 3.95 24.65
N GLU A 112 -3.15 3.15 23.97
CA GLU A 112 -3.24 3.11 22.51
C GLU A 112 -4.51 3.82 22.04
N SER A 113 -4.43 5.15 21.91
CA SER A 113 -5.58 6.00 21.60
C SER A 113 -6.17 5.80 20.20
N HIS A 114 -5.42 5.19 19.28
CA HIS A 114 -5.86 4.91 17.92
C HIS A 114 -6.10 3.42 17.74
N ARG A 115 -7.33 3.05 17.39
CA ARG A 115 -7.72 1.68 17.09
C ARG A 115 -8.12 1.54 15.63
N VAL A 116 -7.50 0.60 14.94
CA VAL A 116 -7.79 0.29 13.53
C VAL A 116 -8.41 -1.09 13.46
N GLU A 117 -9.53 -1.19 12.78
CA GLU A 117 -10.16 -2.45 12.41
C GLU A 117 -10.09 -2.63 10.90
N VAL A 118 -9.70 -3.81 10.45
CA VAL A 118 -9.67 -4.17 9.04
C VAL A 118 -10.50 -5.42 8.81
N ALA A 119 -11.43 -5.31 7.86
CA ALA A 119 -12.19 -6.40 7.31
C ALA A 119 -11.72 -6.65 5.87
N CYS A 120 -11.08 -7.79 5.66
CA CYS A 120 -10.66 -8.25 4.34
C CYS A 120 -11.65 -9.30 3.85
N SER A 121 -12.26 -9.04 2.70
CA SER A 121 -13.22 -9.94 2.08
C SER A 121 -12.64 -10.59 0.84
N THR A 122 -12.74 -11.91 0.83
CA THR A 122 -12.45 -12.78 -0.31
C THR A 122 -13.76 -13.39 -0.78
N ALA A 123 -13.75 -14.05 -1.95
CA ALA A 123 -14.94 -14.69 -2.51
C ALA A 123 -15.65 -15.70 -1.56
N ARG A 124 -14.92 -16.29 -0.60
CA ARG A 124 -15.47 -17.34 0.29
C ARG A 124 -15.32 -17.05 1.79
N HIS A 125 -14.45 -16.12 2.18
CA HIS A 125 -14.14 -15.90 3.58
C HIS A 125 -13.89 -14.42 3.88
N VAL A 126 -14.29 -13.99 5.07
CA VAL A 126 -14.04 -12.64 5.57
C VAL A 126 -13.09 -12.74 6.75
N PHE A 127 -11.91 -12.15 6.59
CA PHE A 127 -10.91 -12.03 7.64
C PHE A 127 -11.10 -10.71 8.37
N ARG A 128 -11.03 -10.74 9.70
CA ARG A 128 -11.12 -9.54 10.53
C ARG A 128 -9.92 -9.48 11.45
N ALA A 129 -9.30 -8.31 11.48
CA ALA A 129 -8.19 -8.02 12.37
C ALA A 129 -8.40 -6.63 12.98
N SER A 130 -8.02 -6.49 14.25
CA SER A 130 -7.99 -5.20 14.92
C SER A 130 -6.70 -5.03 15.69
N ALA A 131 -6.17 -3.83 15.75
CA ALA A 131 -5.05 -3.49 16.61
C ALA A 131 -5.12 -2.02 17.06
N GLY A 132 -4.55 -1.76 18.24
CA GLY A 132 -4.28 -0.42 18.73
C GLY A 132 -2.90 0.06 18.29
N GLY A 133 -2.68 1.37 18.37
CA GLY A 133 -1.39 2.01 18.24
C GLY A 133 -1.35 3.37 18.94
N SER A 134 -0.14 3.86 19.18
CA SER A 134 0.11 5.25 19.58
C SER A 134 -0.34 6.25 18.50
N ASP A 135 -0.28 5.83 17.22
CA ASP A 135 -0.67 6.57 16.03
C ASP A 135 -1.42 5.65 15.05
N VAL A 136 -2.15 6.25 14.10
CA VAL A 136 -2.87 5.50 13.04
C VAL A 136 -1.91 4.63 12.21
N ASP A 137 -0.72 5.15 11.91
CA ASP A 137 0.26 4.45 11.06
C ASP A 137 0.82 3.20 11.76
N SER A 138 1.14 3.31 13.04
CA SER A 138 1.59 2.20 13.89
C SER A 138 0.48 1.16 14.10
N ALA A 139 -0.76 1.59 14.30
CA ALA A 139 -1.91 0.69 14.41
C ALA A 139 -2.14 -0.07 13.09
N LEU A 140 -1.97 0.61 11.96
CA LEU A 140 -2.13 0.02 10.63
C LEU A 140 -1.06 -1.06 10.36
N ASP A 141 0.21 -0.82 10.68
CA ASP A 141 1.27 -1.84 10.54
C ASP A 141 0.97 -3.08 11.38
N LYS A 142 0.57 -2.90 12.64
CA LYS A 142 0.22 -4.01 13.54
C LYS A 142 -0.98 -4.81 13.01
N VAL A 143 -1.98 -4.15 12.44
CA VAL A 143 -3.13 -4.84 11.84
C VAL A 143 -2.72 -5.62 10.58
N ILE A 144 -1.87 -5.04 9.75
CA ILE A 144 -1.40 -5.68 8.52
C ILE A 144 -0.64 -6.97 8.85
N ASP A 145 0.28 -6.94 9.81
CA ASP A 145 1.03 -8.11 10.25
C ASP A 145 0.12 -9.25 10.75
N ARG A 146 -0.91 -8.89 11.54
CA ARG A 146 -1.95 -9.83 12.00
C ARG A 146 -2.73 -10.43 10.82
N LEU A 147 -3.10 -9.60 9.84
CA LEU A 147 -3.86 -10.03 8.68
C LEU A 147 -3.03 -10.93 7.75
N GLU A 148 -1.76 -10.59 7.52
CA GLU A 148 -0.81 -11.41 6.75
C GLU A 148 -0.63 -12.79 7.39
N SER A 149 -0.45 -12.83 8.72
CA SER A 149 -0.36 -14.08 9.48
C SER A 149 -1.63 -14.94 9.35
N GLN A 150 -2.81 -14.33 9.42
CA GLN A 150 -4.09 -15.03 9.23
C GLN A 150 -4.22 -15.60 7.81
N LEU A 151 -3.91 -14.81 6.79
CA LEU A 151 -3.97 -15.22 5.38
C LEU A 151 -2.98 -16.35 5.08
N ALA A 152 -1.74 -16.23 5.56
CA ALA A 152 -0.71 -17.24 5.40
C ALA A 152 -1.12 -18.57 6.07
N SER A 153 -1.64 -18.51 7.30
CA SER A 153 -2.15 -19.69 8.02
C SER A 153 -3.32 -20.35 7.29
N TYR A 154 -4.26 -19.55 6.76
CA TYR A 154 -5.39 -20.06 5.98
C TYR A 154 -4.94 -20.74 4.69
N ARG A 155 -4.02 -20.12 3.94
CA ARG A 155 -3.44 -20.71 2.71
C ARG A 155 -2.70 -22.00 3.02
N SER A 156 -1.89 -22.03 4.07
CA SER A 156 -1.15 -23.23 4.49
C SER A 156 -2.11 -24.38 4.83
N LYS A 157 -3.18 -24.12 5.60
CA LYS A 157 -4.24 -25.11 5.88
C LYS A 157 -4.91 -25.62 4.62
N LEU A 158 -5.20 -24.74 3.65
CA LEU A 158 -5.80 -25.13 2.38
C LEU A 158 -4.86 -25.99 1.52
N ARG A 159 -3.55 -25.68 1.50
CA ARG A 159 -2.54 -26.49 0.80
C ARG A 159 -2.41 -27.87 1.45
N ARG A 160 -2.34 -27.96 2.77
CA ARG A 160 -2.28 -29.24 3.50
C ARG A 160 -3.49 -30.13 3.21
N ARG A 161 -4.70 -29.57 3.12
CA ARG A 161 -5.90 -30.33 2.73
C ARG A 161 -5.88 -30.88 1.30
N ARG A 162 -5.09 -30.24 0.41
CA ARG A 162 -4.96 -30.66 -0.99
C ARG A 162 -3.81 -31.64 -1.21
N GLN A 163 -2.82 -31.68 -0.32
CA GLN A 163 -1.74 -32.65 -0.39
C GLN A 163 -2.28 -34.00 0.11
N PRO A 164 -2.38 -35.03 -0.75
CA PRO A 164 -2.62 -36.39 -0.24
C PRO A 164 -1.48 -36.75 0.73
N PRO A 165 -1.75 -37.48 1.82
CA PRO A 165 -0.69 -37.95 2.70
C PRO A 165 0.35 -38.70 1.86
N ALA A 166 1.63 -38.38 2.08
CA ALA A 166 2.70 -39.15 1.45
C ALA A 166 2.63 -40.58 1.99
N LEU A 167 2.36 -41.53 1.10
CA LEU A 167 2.40 -42.97 1.36
C LEU A 167 3.85 -43.45 1.39
#